data_AF-A0A7S1ZXB5-F1
#
_entry.id   AF-A0A7S1ZXB5-F1
#
_cell.length_a   1.000
_cell.length_b   1.000
_cell.length_c   1.000
_cell.angle_alpha   90.00
_cell.angle_beta   90.00
_cell.angle_gamma   90.00
#
_symmetry.space_group_name_H-M   'P 1'
#
loop_
_entity.id
_entity.type
_entity.pdbx_description
1 polymer ?
#
loop_
_entity_poly.entity_id
_entity_poly.type
_entity_poly.pdbx_seq_one_letter_code
_entity_poly.pdbx_strand_id
1 'polypeptide(L)'
;GEAAVASPPGGVTFEVAQDNFLRSLVGYSLVCYVLQIKDRHNANILLDRTGHLMHIDFGFVLGDTPKMGKVPIFSERAPFKLTQEFWDVIGGWNFREGGLGVKFCRMFEEAFAVAASHADEVASLIEAAVLNLTRDAAEARKLADGVRDRLRMRGPRGSKVQKNFIVDLVDGALTSWETSTYDWLQRSMNGYQ
;
A
#
# COMPACT_ATOMS: atom_id res chain seq x y z
N GLY A 1 20.74 -12.51 -28.84
CA GLY A 1 21.64 -12.94 -27.76
C GLY A 1 21.67 -11.82 -26.77
N GLU A 2 20.80 -11.87 -25.78
CA GLU A 2 20.61 -10.78 -24.82
C GLU A 2 21.59 -11.02 -23.66
N ALA A 3 22.48 -10.05 -23.45
CA ALA A 3 23.50 -10.15 -22.42
C ALA A 3 22.81 -10.13 -21.05
N ALA A 4 22.96 -11.22 -20.30
CA ALA A 4 22.60 -11.26 -18.89
C ALA A 4 23.32 -10.12 -18.18
N VAL A 5 22.57 -9.13 -17.70
CA VAL A 5 23.07 -8.07 -16.84
C VAL A 5 23.53 -8.76 -15.56
N ALA A 6 24.83 -9.03 -15.46
CA ALA A 6 25.41 -9.63 -14.27
C ALA A 6 25.19 -8.67 -13.09
N SER A 7 24.54 -9.15 -12.02
CA SER A 7 24.37 -8.41 -10.78
C SER A 7 25.73 -7.89 -10.30
N PRO A 8 25.82 -6.63 -9.82
CA PRO A 8 27.08 -6.07 -9.35
C PRO A 8 27.65 -6.90 -8.18
N PRO A 9 28.99 -6.90 -7.96
CA PRO A 9 29.60 -7.70 -6.90
C PRO A 9 29.05 -7.26 -5.54
N GLY A 10 28.35 -8.16 -4.84
CA GLY A 10 27.66 -7.90 -3.58
C GLY A 10 26.15 -7.61 -3.71
N GLY A 11 25.58 -7.63 -4.92
CA GLY A 11 24.14 -7.53 -5.17
C GLY A 11 23.43 -8.88 -5.10
N VAL A 12 22.13 -8.85 -4.78
CA VAL A 12 21.25 -10.02 -4.84
C VAL A 12 20.88 -10.37 -6.29
N THR A 13 20.41 -11.58 -6.56
CA THR A 13 19.87 -11.93 -7.89
C THR A 13 18.58 -11.17 -8.16
N PHE A 14 18.19 -11.07 -9.43
CA PHE A 14 16.93 -10.43 -9.81
C PHE A 14 15.73 -11.09 -9.12
N GLU A 15 15.70 -12.42 -9.05
CA GLU A 15 14.61 -13.17 -8.42
C GLU A 15 14.52 -12.89 -6.92
N VAL A 16 15.67 -12.76 -6.24
CA VAL A 16 15.70 -12.40 -4.83
C VAL A 16 15.24 -10.94 -4.63
N ALA A 17 15.70 -10.02 -5.46
CA ALA A 17 15.25 -8.63 -5.42
C ALA A 17 13.73 -8.49 -5.68
N GLN A 18 13.22 -9.25 -6.65
CA GLN A 18 11.80 -9.27 -7.00
C GLN A 18 10.95 -9.87 -5.87
N ASP A 19 11.42 -10.91 -5.18
CA ASP A 19 10.74 -11.48 -4.01
C ASP A 19 10.74 -10.50 -2.82
N ASN A 20 11.86 -9.80 -2.58
CA ASN A 20 11.96 -8.74 -1.58
C ASN A 20 11.01 -7.58 -1.88
N PHE A 21 10.93 -7.17 -3.15
CA PHE A 21 10.01 -6.15 -3.63
C PHE A 21 8.57 -6.58 -3.41
N LEU A 22 8.22 -7.80 -3.80
CA LEU A 22 6.88 -8.36 -3.60
C LEU A 22 6.46 -8.37 -2.12
N ARG A 23 7.34 -8.85 -1.22
CA ARG A 23 7.06 -8.92 0.22
C ARG A 23 6.82 -7.55 0.83
N SER A 24 7.71 -6.62 0.54
CA SER A 24 7.63 -5.25 1.06
C SER A 24 6.43 -4.50 0.48
N LEU A 25 6.16 -4.65 -0.82
CA LEU A 25 4.97 -4.10 -1.47
C LEU A 25 3.67 -4.61 -0.83
N VAL A 26 3.55 -5.92 -0.56
CA VAL A 26 2.39 -6.49 0.15
C VAL A 26 2.23 -5.86 1.53
N GLY A 27 3.31 -5.79 2.31
CA GLY A 27 3.29 -5.23 3.66
C GLY A 27 2.85 -3.76 3.68
N TYR A 28 3.48 -2.93 2.85
CA TYR A 28 3.13 -1.51 2.76
C TYR A 28 1.75 -1.25 2.14
N SER A 29 1.29 -2.12 1.22
CA SER A 29 -0.08 -2.04 0.69
C SER A 29 -1.10 -2.25 1.80
N LEU A 30 -0.88 -3.23 2.68
CA LEU A 30 -1.75 -3.46 3.84
C LEU A 30 -1.71 -2.29 4.83
N VAL A 31 -0.53 -1.76 5.15
CA VAL A 31 -0.38 -0.59 6.04
C VAL A 31 -1.11 0.62 5.45
N CYS A 32 -0.93 0.92 4.16
CA CYS A 32 -1.61 2.02 3.47
C CYS A 32 -3.13 1.86 3.48
N TYR A 33 -3.61 0.63 3.29
CA TYR A 33 -5.04 0.33 3.35
C TYR A 33 -5.62 0.58 4.75
N VAL A 34 -4.98 0.02 5.78
CA VAL A 34 -5.46 0.07 7.17
C VAL A 34 -5.38 1.49 7.72
N LEU A 35 -4.24 2.14 7.54
CA LEU A 35 -3.98 3.48 8.08
C LEU A 35 -4.43 4.60 7.16
N GLN A 36 -4.93 4.32 5.95
CA GLN A 36 -5.38 5.34 5.00
C GLN A 36 -4.32 6.43 4.77
N ILE A 37 -3.05 6.02 4.60
CA ILE A 37 -1.97 6.93 4.23
C ILE A 37 -2.29 7.51 2.85
N LYS A 38 -2.34 8.83 2.74
CA LYS A 38 -2.76 9.52 1.50
C LYS A 38 -1.60 10.04 0.68
N ASP A 39 -0.53 10.49 1.32
CA ASP A 39 0.62 11.05 0.62
C ASP A 39 1.60 9.97 0.16
N ARG A 40 1.23 9.32 -0.94
CA ARG A 40 1.89 8.11 -1.47
C ARG A 40 2.54 8.38 -2.82
N HIS A 41 3.02 9.58 -3.09
CA HIS A 41 3.68 9.84 -4.39
C HIS A 41 5.03 9.11 -4.50
N ASN A 42 5.58 9.00 -5.71
CA ASN A 42 6.83 8.25 -5.94
C ASN A 42 8.04 8.79 -5.14
N ALA A 43 8.09 10.09 -4.82
CA ALA A 43 9.17 10.63 -3.97
C ALA A 43 9.11 10.18 -2.50
N ASN A 44 7.97 9.63 -2.04
CA ASN A 44 7.78 9.06 -0.69
C ASN A 44 7.97 7.53 -0.68
N ILE A 45 8.50 6.96 -1.77
CA ILE A 45 8.77 5.54 -1.89
C ILE A 45 10.25 5.36 -2.18
N LEU A 46 10.96 4.74 -1.23
CA LEU A 46 12.36 4.35 -1.39
C LEU A 46 12.45 2.88 -1.81
N LEU A 47 13.53 2.54 -2.51
CA LEU A 47 13.91 1.18 -2.87
C LEU A 47 15.35 0.94 -2.43
N ASP A 48 15.60 -0.12 -1.66
CA ASP A 48 16.97 -0.47 -1.28
C ASP A 48 17.70 -1.29 -2.36
N ARG A 49 19.02 -1.46 -2.18
CA ARG A 49 19.87 -2.20 -3.14
C ARG A 49 19.56 -3.70 -3.24
N THR A 50 18.70 -4.22 -2.35
CA THR A 50 18.29 -5.62 -2.30
C THR A 50 16.84 -5.82 -2.74
N GLY A 51 16.15 -4.77 -3.18
CA GLY A 51 14.80 -4.82 -3.72
C GLY A 51 13.69 -4.52 -2.73
N HIS A 52 13.95 -4.09 -1.49
CA HIS A 52 12.86 -3.74 -0.56
C HIS A 52 12.30 -2.36 -0.84
N LEU A 53 10.98 -2.28 -1.02
CA LEU A 53 10.21 -1.05 -1.05
C LEU A 53 9.97 -0.54 0.37
N MET A 54 10.11 0.77 0.57
CA MET A 54 9.82 1.43 1.85
C MET A 54 9.03 2.71 1.61
N HIS A 55 7.85 2.84 2.24
CA HIS A 55 7.21 4.15 2.34
C HIS A 55 7.91 5.00 3.39
N ILE A 56 8.17 6.25 3.03
CA ILE A 56 8.63 7.32 3.91
C ILE A 56 7.60 8.43 3.93
N ASP A 57 7.67 9.28 4.95
CA ASP A 57 6.75 10.39 5.20
C ASP A 57 5.29 9.96 5.43
N PHE A 58 4.88 10.03 6.70
CA PHE A 58 3.53 9.72 7.15
C PHE A 58 2.82 11.00 7.63
N GLY A 59 3.05 12.13 6.97
CA GLY A 59 2.41 13.41 7.32
C GLY A 59 0.87 13.40 7.20
N PHE A 60 0.30 12.48 6.40
CA PHE A 60 -1.14 12.39 6.12
C PHE A 60 -1.66 10.96 6.31
N VAL A 61 -2.14 10.66 7.52
CA VAL A 61 -2.60 9.33 7.95
C VAL A 61 -4.04 9.41 8.46
N LEU A 62 -4.71 8.27 8.55
CA LEU A 62 -6.08 8.09 9.01
C LEU A 62 -7.12 8.86 8.19
N GLY A 63 -6.82 9.10 6.91
CA GLY A 63 -7.71 9.82 6.00
C GLY A 63 -7.53 11.34 6.02
N ASP A 64 -6.57 11.87 6.78
CA ASP A 64 -6.15 13.25 6.55
C ASP A 64 -5.53 13.36 5.16
N THR A 65 -5.79 14.47 4.50
CA THR A 65 -5.44 14.65 3.09
C THR A 65 -4.85 16.04 2.91
N PRO A 66 -3.83 16.22 2.03
CA PRO A 66 -3.30 17.55 1.73
C PRO A 66 -4.43 18.49 1.29
N LYS A 67 -4.46 19.70 1.86
CA LYS A 67 -5.46 20.74 1.56
C LYS A 67 -4.79 21.96 0.96
N MET A 68 -5.37 22.51 -0.10
CA MET A 68 -5.04 23.85 -0.59
C MET A 68 -6.17 24.77 -0.13
N GLY A 69 -5.92 25.53 0.94
CA GLY A 69 -6.98 26.27 1.63
C GLY A 69 -8.00 25.32 2.29
N LYS A 70 -9.29 25.46 1.94
CA LYS A 70 -10.38 24.61 2.49
C LYS A 70 -10.71 23.39 1.63
N VAL A 71 -10.08 23.26 0.46
CA VAL A 71 -10.39 22.22 -0.51
C VAL A 71 -9.32 21.11 -0.40
N PRO A 72 -9.73 19.84 -0.18
CA PRO A 72 -8.81 18.71 -0.34
C PRO A 72 -8.26 18.74 -1.77
N ILE A 73 -6.93 18.76 -1.91
CA ILE A 73 -6.31 18.85 -3.24
C ILE A 73 -6.59 17.55 -4.02
N PHE A 74 -6.76 16.44 -3.29
CA PHE A 74 -7.08 15.12 -3.83
C PHE A 74 -8.05 14.41 -2.90
N SER A 75 -8.88 13.53 -3.43
CA SER A 75 -9.61 12.53 -2.66
C SER A 75 -9.08 11.18 -3.13
N GLU A 76 -7.84 10.84 -2.74
CA GLU A 76 -7.21 9.58 -3.15
C GLU A 76 -8.06 8.40 -2.62
N ARG A 77 -8.89 7.84 -3.49
CA ARG A 77 -9.82 6.74 -3.19
C ARG A 77 -9.17 5.37 -3.33
N ALA A 78 -7.98 5.29 -3.94
CA ALA A 78 -7.27 4.03 -4.09
C ALA A 78 -6.99 3.41 -2.72
N PRO A 79 -7.24 2.10 -2.54
CA PRO A 79 -7.04 1.44 -1.25
C PRO A 79 -5.57 1.51 -0.82
N PHE A 80 -4.63 1.36 -1.76
CA PHE A 80 -3.18 1.53 -1.58
C PHE A 80 -2.54 1.91 -2.91
N LYS A 81 -1.27 2.30 -2.89
CA LYS A 81 -0.52 2.57 -4.12
C LYS A 81 -0.03 1.26 -4.74
N LEU A 82 -0.57 0.96 -5.91
CA LEU A 82 -0.12 -0.13 -6.77
C LEU A 82 -0.16 0.37 -8.20
N THR A 83 0.97 0.90 -8.68
CA THR A 83 1.05 1.43 -10.04
C THR A 83 1.26 0.31 -11.05
N GLN A 84 1.03 0.60 -12.33
CA GLN A 84 1.29 -0.36 -13.39
C GLN A 84 2.76 -0.79 -13.41
N GLU A 85 3.69 0.12 -13.14
CA GLU A 85 5.13 -0.18 -13.10
C GLU A 85 5.46 -1.18 -11.99
N PHE A 86 4.85 -1.05 -10.80
CA PHE A 86 5.04 -2.03 -9.72
C PHE A 86 4.46 -3.38 -10.09
N TRP A 87 3.32 -3.38 -10.79
CA TRP A 87 2.68 -4.61 -11.27
C TRP A 87 3.52 -5.32 -12.33
N ASP A 88 4.13 -4.56 -13.23
CA ASP A 88 5.01 -5.07 -14.29
C ASP A 88 6.31 -5.65 -13.72
N VAL A 89 6.89 -5.03 -12.67
CA VAL A 89 8.07 -5.56 -11.97
C VAL A 89 7.82 -6.97 -11.44
N ILE A 90 6.61 -7.28 -10.99
CA ILE A 90 6.26 -8.62 -10.51
C ILE A 90 5.65 -9.52 -11.60
N GLY A 91 5.65 -9.08 -12.86
CA GLY A 91 5.09 -9.82 -14.01
C GLY A 91 3.56 -9.94 -14.03
N GLY A 92 2.87 -9.18 -13.19
CA GLY A 92 1.42 -9.12 -13.09
C GLY A 92 0.70 -10.48 -13.07
N TRP A 93 -0.36 -10.60 -13.89
CA TRP A 93 -1.15 -11.83 -14.01
C TRP A 93 -0.55 -12.88 -14.96
N ASN A 94 0.64 -12.63 -15.53
CA ASN A 94 1.23 -13.46 -16.58
C ASN A 94 1.86 -14.75 -16.02
N PHE A 95 1.02 -15.66 -15.50
CA PHE A 95 1.46 -16.90 -14.85
C PHE A 95 2.30 -17.81 -15.77
N ARG A 96 2.10 -17.72 -17.10
CA ARG A 96 2.88 -18.47 -18.09
C ARG A 96 4.34 -18.01 -18.19
N GLU A 97 4.61 -16.78 -17.77
CA GLU A 97 5.92 -16.13 -17.83
C GLU A 97 6.50 -15.91 -16.41
N GLY A 98 5.91 -16.56 -15.39
CA GLY A 98 6.37 -16.45 -14.01
C GLY A 98 5.79 -15.25 -13.22
N GLY A 99 4.73 -14.60 -13.73
CA GLY A 99 4.06 -13.49 -13.04
C GLY A 99 3.56 -13.85 -11.64
N LEU A 100 3.78 -12.94 -10.70
CA LEU A 100 3.58 -13.15 -9.26
C LEU A 100 2.29 -12.50 -8.73
N GLY A 101 1.38 -12.01 -9.58
CA GLY A 101 0.13 -11.35 -9.14
C GLY A 101 -0.76 -12.25 -8.27
N VAL A 102 -0.85 -13.54 -8.57
CA VAL A 102 -1.56 -14.51 -7.71
C VAL A 102 -0.85 -14.67 -6.36
N LYS A 103 0.48 -14.66 -6.35
CA LYS A 103 1.29 -14.72 -5.13
C LYS A 103 1.11 -13.45 -4.29
N PHE A 104 1.03 -12.27 -4.91
CA PHE A 104 0.67 -11.01 -4.25
C PHE A 104 -0.66 -11.14 -3.53
N CYS A 105 -1.75 -11.51 -4.23
CA CYS A 105 -3.08 -11.62 -3.64
C CYS A 105 -3.11 -12.62 -2.48
N ARG A 106 -2.43 -13.77 -2.64
CA ARG A 106 -2.33 -14.77 -1.57
C ARG A 106 -1.61 -14.20 -0.35
N MET A 107 -0.42 -13.62 -0.52
CA MET A 107 0.35 -13.05 0.60
C MET A 107 -0.40 -11.91 1.26
N PHE A 108 -1.10 -11.08 0.49
CA PHE A 108 -1.95 -10.00 1.01
C PHE A 108 -3.11 -10.57 1.82
N GLU A 109 -3.81 -11.61 1.34
CA GLU A 109 -4.87 -12.28 2.10
C GLU A 109 -4.34 -12.85 3.43
N GLU A 110 -3.18 -13.49 3.41
CA GLU A 110 -2.53 -14.06 4.60
C GLU A 110 -2.16 -12.97 5.61
N ALA A 111 -1.52 -11.88 5.16
CA ALA A 111 -1.16 -10.74 5.99
C ALA A 111 -2.40 -10.02 6.54
N PHE A 112 -3.42 -9.82 5.71
CA PHE A 112 -4.70 -9.22 6.10
C PHE A 112 -5.38 -10.05 7.19
N ALA A 113 -5.43 -11.37 7.05
CA ALA A 113 -6.05 -12.25 8.04
C ALA A 113 -5.36 -12.17 9.41
N VAL A 114 -4.02 -12.04 9.43
CA VAL A 114 -3.24 -11.83 10.66
C VAL A 114 -3.52 -10.45 11.24
N ALA A 115 -3.56 -9.39 10.43
CA ALA A 115 -3.89 -8.06 10.93
C ALA A 115 -5.33 -8.00 11.47
N ALA A 116 -6.26 -8.69 10.81
CA ALA A 116 -7.66 -8.79 11.23
C ALA A 116 -7.84 -9.48 12.58
N SER A 117 -7.00 -10.46 12.93
CA SER A 117 -7.05 -11.09 14.26
C SER A 117 -6.53 -10.19 15.38
N HIS A 118 -5.93 -9.04 15.04
CA HIS A 118 -5.45 -8.02 15.98
C HIS A 118 -6.15 -6.67 15.78
N ALA A 119 -7.34 -6.67 15.16
CA ALA A 119 -8.02 -5.43 14.78
C ALA A 119 -8.37 -4.54 15.98
N ASP A 120 -8.75 -5.14 17.11
CA ASP A 120 -9.11 -4.41 18.32
C ASP A 120 -7.89 -3.78 18.98
N GLU A 121 -6.77 -4.50 19.06
CA GLU A 121 -5.51 -3.99 19.61
C GLU A 121 -4.97 -2.84 18.76
N VAL A 122 -4.97 -2.99 17.43
CA VAL A 122 -4.54 -1.93 16.52
C VAL A 122 -5.47 -0.71 16.66
N ALA A 123 -6.79 -0.91 16.71
CA ALA A 123 -7.74 0.18 16.89
C ALA A 123 -7.55 0.90 18.24
N SER A 124 -7.33 0.17 19.33
CA SER A 124 -7.05 0.76 20.64
C SER A 124 -5.76 1.58 20.69
N LEU A 125 -4.69 1.11 20.03
CA LEU A 125 -3.45 1.88 19.91
C LEU A 125 -3.68 3.20 19.15
N ILE A 126 -4.47 3.16 18.06
CA ILE A 126 -4.83 4.36 17.31
C ILE A 126 -5.70 5.31 18.14
N GLU A 127 -6.72 4.79 18.83
CA GLU A 127 -7.58 5.61 19.72
C GLU A 127 -6.75 6.32 20.78
N ALA A 128 -5.85 5.60 21.46
CA ALA A 128 -4.99 6.17 22.50
C ALA A 128 -4.01 7.22 21.93
N ALA A 129 -3.39 6.95 20.78
CA ALA A 129 -2.48 7.89 20.14
C ALA A 129 -3.18 9.18 19.71
N VAL A 130 -4.32 9.07 19.03
CA VAL A 130 -5.10 10.23 18.58
C VAL A 130 -5.62 11.02 19.77
N LEU A 131 -6.20 10.36 20.78
CA LEU A 131 -6.69 11.02 21.98
C LEU A 131 -5.59 11.83 22.69
N ASN A 132 -4.37 11.29 22.74
CA ASN A 132 -3.24 12.01 23.36
C ASN A 132 -2.81 13.24 22.55
N LEU A 133 -2.90 13.19 21.22
CA LEU A 133 -2.51 14.28 20.32
C LEU A 133 -3.57 15.37 20.22
N THR A 134 -4.83 14.99 20.00
CA THR A 134 -5.92 15.93 19.69
C THR A 134 -6.72 16.35 20.92
N ARG A 135 -6.68 15.54 22.00
CA ARG A 135 -7.58 15.66 23.17
C ARG A 135 -9.07 15.56 22.81
N ASP A 136 -9.40 15.02 21.64
CA ASP A 136 -10.76 14.77 21.17
C ASP A 136 -11.07 13.26 21.18
N ALA A 137 -11.90 12.84 22.13
CA ALA A 137 -12.29 11.44 22.28
C ALA A 137 -13.27 10.96 21.20
N ALA A 138 -14.12 11.86 20.67
CA ALA A 138 -15.07 11.51 19.63
C ALA A 138 -14.34 11.24 18.31
N GLU A 139 -13.37 12.10 17.97
CA GLU A 139 -12.52 11.91 16.80
C GLU A 139 -11.63 10.67 16.92
N ALA A 140 -10.99 10.47 18.08
CA ALA A 140 -10.16 9.29 18.33
C ALA A 140 -10.94 7.98 18.12
N ARG A 141 -12.14 7.89 18.69
CA ARG A 141 -13.02 6.72 18.54
C ARG A 141 -13.45 6.50 17.10
N LYS A 142 -13.87 7.56 16.41
CA LYS A 142 -14.27 7.49 15.00
C LYS A 142 -13.15 6.94 14.11
N LEU A 143 -11.91 7.41 14.30
CA LEU A 143 -10.77 6.94 13.50
C LEU A 143 -10.41 5.48 13.82
N ALA A 144 -10.43 5.11 15.10
CA ALA A 144 -10.21 3.73 15.55
C ALA A 144 -11.27 2.75 15.02
N ASP A 145 -12.56 3.13 15.07
CA ASP A 145 -13.65 2.35 14.49
C ASP A 145 -13.47 2.17 12.99
N GLY A 146 -13.04 3.21 12.28
CA GLY A 146 -12.71 3.12 10.86
C GLY A 146 -11.57 2.12 10.57
N VAL A 147 -10.53 2.08 11.42
CA VAL A 147 -9.44 1.08 11.32
C VAL A 147 -9.99 -0.34 11.51
N ARG A 148 -10.82 -0.55 12.54
CA ARG A 148 -11.47 -1.84 12.81
C ARG A 148 -12.33 -2.30 11.64
N ASP A 149 -13.13 -1.41 11.07
CA ASP A 149 -14.02 -1.71 9.95
C ASP A 149 -13.26 -2.10 8.67
N ARG A 150 -12.08 -1.49 8.44
CA ARG A 150 -11.20 -1.85 7.32
C ARG A 150 -10.56 -3.21 7.51
N LEU A 151 -10.17 -3.57 8.73
CA LEU A 151 -9.60 -4.88 9.05
C LEU A 151 -10.63 -6.01 9.10
N ARG A 152 -11.93 -5.71 8.95
CA ARG A 152 -12.99 -6.72 9.01
C ARG A 152 -12.92 -7.68 7.81
N MET A 153 -12.71 -8.96 8.10
CA MET A 153 -12.83 -10.06 7.14
C MET A 153 -14.23 -10.12 6.51
N ARG A 154 -14.30 -10.43 5.21
CA ARG A 154 -15.58 -10.61 4.48
C ARG A 154 -16.04 -12.06 4.45
N GLY A 155 -15.14 -13.00 4.73
CA GLY A 155 -15.45 -14.41 4.93
C GLY A 155 -14.31 -15.15 5.63
N PRO A 156 -14.45 -16.46 5.88
CA PRO A 156 -13.34 -17.27 6.40
C PRO A 156 -12.10 -17.17 5.52
N ARG A 157 -10.91 -17.29 6.10
CA ARG A 157 -9.64 -17.34 5.36
C ARG A 157 -9.70 -18.42 4.28
N GLY A 158 -9.28 -18.09 3.06
CA GLY A 158 -9.28 -18.97 1.91
C GLY A 158 -10.64 -19.13 1.22
N SER A 159 -11.72 -18.60 1.79
CA SER A 159 -13.05 -18.63 1.18
C SER A 159 -13.11 -17.79 -0.10
N LYS A 160 -14.02 -18.15 -1.01
CA LYS A 160 -14.24 -17.41 -2.26
C LYS A 160 -14.60 -15.94 -1.99
N VAL A 161 -15.42 -15.68 -0.98
CA VAL A 161 -15.84 -14.32 -0.61
C VAL A 161 -14.64 -13.48 -0.16
N GLN A 162 -13.77 -14.03 0.68
CA GLN A 162 -12.58 -13.31 1.14
C GLN A 162 -11.60 -13.06 -0.01
N LYS A 163 -11.36 -14.06 -0.86
CA LYS A 163 -10.47 -13.92 -2.03
C LYS A 163 -10.97 -12.87 -3.01
N ASN A 164 -12.27 -12.88 -3.31
CA ASN A 164 -12.88 -11.87 -4.20
C ASN A 164 -12.68 -10.46 -3.62
N PHE A 165 -12.91 -10.27 -2.32
CA PHE A 165 -12.66 -8.97 -1.68
C PHE A 165 -11.19 -8.51 -1.82
N ILE A 166 -10.21 -9.41 -1.68
CA ILE A 166 -8.80 -9.05 -1.89
C ILE A 166 -8.53 -8.67 -3.35
N VAL A 167 -9.07 -9.43 -4.31
CA VAL A 167 -8.93 -9.11 -5.74
C VAL A 167 -9.55 -7.74 -6.05
N ASP A 168 -10.74 -7.44 -5.53
CA ASP A 168 -11.41 -6.15 -5.71
C ASP A 168 -10.56 -4.98 -5.17
N LEU A 169 -9.84 -5.18 -4.05
CA LEU A 169 -8.90 -4.18 -3.54
C LEU A 169 -7.70 -3.97 -4.47
N VAL A 170 -7.14 -5.05 -5.03
CA VAL A 170 -6.01 -4.98 -5.96
C VAL A 170 -6.41 -4.29 -7.26
N ASP A 171 -7.55 -4.68 -7.84
CA ASP A 171 -8.06 -4.08 -9.07
C ASP A 171 -8.41 -2.60 -8.87
N GLY A 172 -8.99 -2.25 -7.71
CA GLY A 172 -9.25 -0.86 -7.33
C GLY A 172 -7.97 -0.04 -7.14
N ALA A 173 -6.86 -0.65 -6.75
CA ALA A 173 -5.56 0.02 -6.66
C ALA A 173 -4.94 0.25 -8.05
N LEU A 174 -4.98 -0.77 -8.91
CA LEU A 174 -4.40 -0.73 -10.27
C LEU A 174 -5.13 0.24 -11.21
N THR A 175 -6.45 0.35 -11.08
CA THR A 175 -7.28 1.18 -11.98
C THR A 175 -7.40 2.63 -11.54
N SER A 176 -6.76 3.02 -10.43
CA SER A 176 -6.85 4.41 -9.93
C SER A 176 -5.97 5.36 -10.73
N TRP A 177 -6.58 6.02 -11.73
CA TRP A 177 -6.01 7.13 -12.50
C TRP A 177 -5.58 8.34 -11.64
N GLU A 178 -6.09 8.45 -10.42
CA GLU A 178 -5.82 9.56 -9.49
C GLU A 178 -4.37 9.51 -8.96
N THR A 179 -3.83 8.31 -8.71
CA THR A 179 -2.43 8.12 -8.27
C THR A 179 -1.43 8.65 -9.30
N SER A 180 -1.68 8.37 -10.58
CA SER A 180 -0.86 8.84 -11.71
C SER A 180 -0.95 10.36 -11.91
N THR A 181 -2.12 10.93 -11.62
CA THR A 181 -2.36 12.39 -11.72
C THR A 181 -1.66 13.15 -10.59
N TYR A 182 -1.60 12.59 -9.38
CA TYR A 182 -0.86 13.17 -8.26
C TYR A 182 0.65 13.14 -8.49
N ASP A 183 1.19 12.02 -8.97
CA ASP A 183 2.61 11.93 -9.35
C ASP A 183 2.95 12.95 -10.45
N TRP A 184 2.07 13.17 -11.43
CA TRP A 184 2.25 14.20 -12.46
C TRP A 184 2.21 15.63 -11.89
N LEU A 185 1.29 15.94 -11.00
CA LEU A 185 1.20 17.26 -10.36
C LEU A 185 2.42 17.55 -9.49
N GLN A 186 2.88 16.57 -8.71
CA GLN A 186 4.08 16.76 -7.90
C GLN A 186 5.32 16.97 -8.77
N ARG A 187 5.49 16.18 -9.85
CA ARG A 187 6.57 16.39 -10.83
C ARG A 187 6.51 17.79 -11.46
N SER A 188 5.31 18.32 -11.68
CA SER A 188 5.10 19.64 -12.28
C SER A 188 5.33 20.78 -11.27
N MET A 189 5.02 20.57 -10.00
CA MET A 189 5.20 21.55 -8.92
C MET A 189 6.64 21.58 -8.37
N ASN A 190 7.31 20.42 -8.30
CA ASN A 190 8.69 20.28 -7.81
C ASN A 190 9.71 20.28 -8.96
N GLY A 191 9.49 21.14 -9.97
CA GLY A 191 10.22 21.16 -11.23
C GLY A 191 11.71 20.88 -11.13
N TYR A 192 12.22 20.09 -12.08
CA TYR A 192 13.63 19.77 -12.34
C TYR A 192 14.61 20.82 -11.80
N GLN A 193 15.45 20.40 -10.86
CA GLN A 193 16.86 20.75 -10.80
C GLN A 193 17.68 19.47 -10.75
#